data_AF-A0A4U4EDD6-F1
#
_entry.id   AF-A0A4U4EDD6-F1
#
_cell.length_a   1.000
_cell.length_b   1.000
_cell.length_c   1.000
_cell.angle_alpha   90.00
_cell.angle_beta   90.00
_cell.angle_gamma   90.00
#
_symmetry.space_group_name_H-M   'P 1'
#
loop_
_entity.id
_entity.type
_entity.pdbx_description
1 polymer ?
#
loop_
_entity_poly.entity_id
_entity_poly.type
_entity_poly.pdbx_seq_one_letter_code
_entity_poly.pdbx_strand_id
1 'polypeptide(L)'
;MSKKKGARQRFKKRKSYLKWLGIFMILGFLILASPIYTHKKVDIPDEVSTNAFLNTKELTMVSKEKGANQQLVFEFAIDDEDQSLLKELANLNYQVEVKTAKGDYQAIKVKVIKVSDDYFVVKLTHVPEEYIAMRLTIIPEKIDPKVDMQEPQDLIYYVHEDKVKDRVKDEDYEQHAINYKVKGYKKEQQAAKKQIESFQATIDLNEELVKKLKDQLTYQIAEDQENTENKINGYQQEIETSKTQMKDQEEIIQKLQEKIDRMIKENI
;
A
#
# COMPACT_ATOMS: atom_id res chain seq x y z
N MET A 1 82.49 31.44 -32.29
CA MET A 1 81.04 31.47 -31.96
C MET A 1 80.46 30.05 -32.00
N SER A 2 79.37 29.79 -31.27
CA SER A 2 78.50 28.60 -31.33
C SER A 2 78.70 27.47 -30.29
N LYS A 3 78.43 27.77 -29.01
CA LYS A 3 77.94 26.81 -28.01
C LYS A 3 76.57 27.26 -27.47
N LYS A 4 75.54 27.34 -28.32
CA LYS A 4 74.16 27.69 -27.87
C LYS A 4 73.01 26.93 -28.56
N LYS A 5 73.27 25.89 -29.37
CA LYS A 5 72.21 25.15 -30.09
C LYS A 5 71.70 23.88 -29.38
N GLY A 6 72.52 23.17 -28.60
CA GLY A 6 72.11 21.90 -27.94
C GLY A 6 71.20 22.06 -26.71
N ALA A 7 71.41 23.11 -25.90
CA ALA A 7 70.62 23.35 -24.68
C ALA A 7 69.15 23.72 -25.01
N ARG A 8 68.91 24.52 -26.06
CA ARG A 8 67.56 24.92 -26.49
C ARG A 8 66.72 23.75 -27.04
N GLN A 9 67.33 22.76 -27.69
CA GLN A 9 66.62 21.56 -28.16
C GLN A 9 66.26 20.58 -27.03
N ARG A 10 67.17 20.35 -26.07
CA ARG A 10 66.87 19.54 -24.87
C ARG A 10 65.76 20.17 -24.01
N PHE A 11 65.76 21.49 -23.83
CA PHE A 11 64.69 22.20 -23.13
C PHE A 11 63.35 22.14 -23.88
N LYS A 12 63.33 22.25 -25.22
CA LYS A 12 62.09 22.09 -26.02
C LYS A 12 61.51 20.67 -25.93
N LYS A 13 62.34 19.62 -26.00
CA LYS A 13 61.89 18.23 -25.84
C LYS A 13 61.37 17.96 -24.42
N ARG A 14 62.04 18.47 -23.38
CA ARG A 14 61.59 18.35 -21.97
C ARG A 14 60.27 19.08 -21.73
N LYS A 15 60.07 20.26 -22.34
CA LYS A 15 58.81 21.02 -22.28
C LYS A 15 57.67 20.32 -23.03
N SER A 16 57.97 19.63 -24.13
CA SER A 16 56.99 18.79 -24.86
C SER A 16 56.58 17.56 -24.05
N TYR A 17 57.54 16.88 -23.41
CA TYR A 17 57.28 15.75 -22.52
C TYR A 17 56.46 16.16 -21.30
N LEU A 18 56.80 17.27 -20.65
CA LEU A 18 56.02 17.81 -19.52
C LEU A 18 54.59 18.20 -19.93
N LYS A 19 54.40 18.72 -21.14
CA LYS A 19 53.05 18.98 -21.69
C LYS A 19 52.27 17.68 -21.92
N TRP A 20 52.89 16.66 -22.50
CA TRP A 20 52.25 15.35 -22.71
C TRP A 20 51.94 14.65 -21.38
N LEU A 21 52.84 14.71 -20.41
CA LEU A 21 52.62 14.18 -19.06
C LEU A 21 51.47 14.90 -18.35
N GLY A 22 51.38 16.23 -18.49
CA GLY A 22 50.27 17.02 -17.95
C GLY A 22 48.93 16.63 -18.59
N ILE A 23 48.89 16.41 -19.90
CA ILE A 23 47.68 15.95 -20.60
C ILE A 23 47.27 14.55 -20.10
N PHE A 24 48.22 13.62 -19.95
CA PHE A 24 47.94 12.29 -19.39
C PHE A 24 47.43 12.33 -17.96
N MET A 25 47.98 13.21 -17.11
CA MET A 25 47.52 13.39 -15.74
C MET A 25 46.08 13.95 -15.70
N ILE A 26 45.75 14.92 -16.56
CA ILE A 26 44.39 15.47 -16.66
C ILE A 26 43.40 14.41 -17.19
N LEU A 27 43.79 13.63 -18.20
CA LEU A 27 42.96 12.55 -18.73
C LEU A 27 42.74 11.45 -17.67
N GLY A 28 43.79 11.09 -16.92
CA GLY A 28 43.71 10.14 -15.82
C GLY A 28 42.79 10.65 -14.70
N PHE A 29 42.87 11.94 -14.37
CA PHE A 29 41.98 12.55 -13.38
C PHE A 29 40.53 12.61 -13.87
N LEU A 30 40.28 12.86 -15.16
CA LEU A 30 38.94 12.82 -15.75
C LEU A 30 38.34 11.41 -15.72
N ILE A 31 39.14 10.37 -15.95
CA ILE A 31 38.68 8.98 -15.86
C ILE A 31 38.41 8.59 -14.40
N LEU A 32 39.28 8.98 -13.47
CA LEU A 32 39.13 8.72 -12.03
C LEU A 32 38.02 9.55 -11.37
N ALA A 33 37.72 10.75 -11.87
CA ALA A 33 36.59 11.57 -11.45
C ALA A 33 35.29 11.20 -12.20
N SER A 34 35.36 10.40 -13.26
CA SER A 34 34.17 9.95 -14.00
C SER A 34 33.14 9.22 -13.13
N PRO A 35 33.49 8.41 -12.10
CA PRO A 35 32.51 7.82 -11.19
C PRO A 35 31.81 8.86 -10.30
N ILE A 36 32.48 9.99 -10.01
CA ILE A 36 31.92 11.09 -9.20
C ILE A 36 30.89 11.88 -10.02
N TYR A 37 31.10 12.02 -11.34
CA TYR A 37 30.19 12.73 -12.26
C TYR A 37 29.10 11.83 -12.86
N THR A 38 29.34 10.53 -12.97
CA THR A 38 28.30 9.55 -13.33
C THR A 38 27.59 9.09 -12.06
N HIS A 39 26.83 10.00 -11.45
CA HIS A 39 25.68 9.58 -10.67
C HIS A 39 24.73 8.86 -11.64
N LYS A 40 24.97 7.56 -11.87
CA LYS A 40 23.97 6.69 -12.47
C LYS A 40 22.73 6.88 -11.60
N LYS A 41 21.77 7.63 -12.10
CA LYS A 41 20.43 7.68 -11.51
C LYS A 41 19.95 6.24 -11.60
N VAL A 42 20.01 5.54 -10.48
CA VAL A 42 19.38 4.24 -10.38
C VAL A 42 17.91 4.54 -10.60
N ASP A 43 17.33 3.97 -11.65
CA ASP A 43 15.90 4.04 -11.89
C ASP A 43 15.25 3.20 -10.80
N ILE A 44 14.71 3.88 -9.78
CA ILE A 44 14.12 3.22 -8.63
C ILE A 44 12.62 3.14 -8.92
N PRO A 45 12.06 1.93 -9.08
CA PRO A 45 10.64 1.77 -9.32
C PRO A 45 9.81 2.34 -8.17
N ASP A 46 8.60 2.80 -8.51
CA ASP A 46 7.64 3.30 -7.54
C ASP A 46 7.26 2.21 -6.52
N GLU A 47 6.78 2.65 -5.35
CA GLU A 47 6.35 1.75 -4.30
C GLU A 47 5.16 0.89 -4.76
N VAL A 48 5.27 -0.42 -4.55
CA VAL A 48 4.17 -1.37 -4.79
C VAL A 48 3.80 -1.95 -3.45
N SER A 49 2.61 -1.59 -2.94
CA SER A 49 2.08 -2.04 -1.65
C SER A 49 1.06 -3.17 -1.78
N THR A 50 0.59 -3.46 -2.98
CA THR A 50 -0.48 -4.42 -3.25
C THR A 50 -0.20 -5.17 -4.53
N ASN A 51 -0.45 -6.48 -4.53
CA ASN A 51 -0.33 -7.33 -5.71
C ASN A 51 -1.62 -8.15 -5.87
N ALA A 52 -2.04 -8.35 -7.11
CA ALA A 52 -3.05 -9.34 -7.43
C ALA A 52 -2.59 -10.72 -6.96
N PHE A 53 -3.48 -11.42 -6.27
CA PHE A 53 -3.24 -12.73 -5.70
C PHE A 53 -4.32 -13.70 -6.19
N LEU A 54 -4.33 -14.94 -5.68
CA LEU A 54 -5.25 -16.00 -6.09
C LEU A 54 -6.68 -15.50 -6.33
N ASN A 55 -7.28 -15.96 -7.42
CA ASN A 55 -8.58 -15.51 -7.92
C ASN A 55 -8.63 -13.98 -8.15
N THR A 56 -9.48 -13.27 -7.40
CA THR A 56 -9.67 -11.81 -7.46
C THR A 56 -9.24 -11.11 -6.17
N LYS A 57 -8.54 -11.81 -5.28
CA LYS A 57 -8.06 -11.24 -4.02
C LYS A 57 -6.70 -10.60 -4.22
N GLU A 58 -6.32 -9.74 -3.28
CA GLU A 58 -5.04 -9.05 -3.31
C GLU A 58 -4.26 -9.36 -2.03
N LEU A 59 -2.94 -9.46 -2.16
CA LEU A 59 -2.05 -9.45 -1.00
C LEU A 59 -1.53 -8.03 -0.77
N THR A 60 -1.85 -7.46 0.37
CA THR A 60 -1.52 -6.07 0.72
C THR A 60 -0.45 -6.03 1.80
N MET A 61 0.56 -5.18 1.62
CA MET A 61 1.50 -4.80 2.68
C MET A 61 0.82 -3.75 3.58
N VAL A 62 0.43 -4.17 4.79
CA VAL A 62 -0.39 -3.37 5.69
C VAL A 62 0.42 -2.59 6.72
N SER A 63 1.66 -3.03 6.97
CA SER A 63 2.62 -2.34 7.84
C SER A 63 4.06 -2.49 7.32
N LYS A 64 4.88 -1.47 7.60
CA LYS A 64 6.32 -1.44 7.32
C LYS A 64 7.01 -0.65 8.44
N GLU A 65 7.80 -1.33 9.23
CA GLU A 65 8.33 -0.80 10.49
C GLU A 65 9.84 -1.04 10.60
N LYS A 66 10.53 -0.08 11.22
CA LYS A 66 11.95 -0.18 11.56
C LYS A 66 12.11 -0.70 12.99
N GLY A 67 12.76 -1.86 13.12
CA GLY A 67 13.12 -2.45 14.40
C GLY A 67 14.50 -1.99 14.89
N ALA A 68 14.94 -2.51 16.03
CA ALA A 68 16.29 -2.33 16.52
C ALA A 68 17.31 -3.15 15.69
N ASN A 69 18.59 -2.82 15.77
CA ASN A 69 19.68 -3.63 15.20
C ASN A 69 19.53 -3.97 13.70
N GLN A 70 19.28 -2.96 12.86
CA GLN A 70 19.18 -3.13 11.41
C GLN A 70 18.07 -4.11 11.00
N GLN A 71 16.94 -4.05 11.72
CA GLN A 71 15.76 -4.85 11.44
C GLN A 71 14.71 -4.04 10.69
N LEU A 72 14.05 -4.68 9.73
CA LEU A 72 12.82 -4.20 9.11
C LEU A 72 11.75 -5.27 9.26
N VAL A 73 10.52 -4.84 9.54
CA VAL A 73 9.37 -5.72 9.72
C VAL A 73 8.28 -5.27 8.76
N PHE A 74 7.78 -6.20 7.97
CA PHE A 74 6.70 -5.99 7.03
C PHE A 74 5.55 -6.92 7.39
N GLU A 75 4.34 -6.40 7.39
CA GLU A 75 3.14 -7.18 7.66
C GLU A 75 2.29 -7.23 6.41
N PHE A 76 1.77 -8.41 6.10
CA PHE A 76 0.96 -8.66 4.92
C PHE A 76 -0.37 -9.28 5.31
N ALA A 77 -1.43 -8.85 4.64
CA ALA A 77 -2.78 -9.33 4.84
C ALA A 77 -3.50 -9.61 3.52
N ILE A 78 -4.41 -10.57 3.56
CA ILE A 78 -5.35 -10.91 2.49
C ILE A 78 -6.76 -10.69 3.02
N ASP A 79 -7.54 -9.84 2.37
CA ASP A 79 -8.93 -9.60 2.75
C ASP A 79 -9.86 -10.68 2.14
N ASP A 80 -10.00 -11.81 2.83
CA ASP A 80 -10.86 -12.96 2.44
C ASP A 80 -11.98 -13.24 3.46
N GLU A 81 -12.85 -12.25 3.70
CA GLU A 81 -13.92 -12.38 4.70
C GLU A 81 -14.96 -13.45 4.38
N ASP A 82 -15.22 -13.67 3.10
CA ASP A 82 -16.13 -14.69 2.59
C ASP A 82 -15.52 -16.10 2.62
N GLN A 83 -14.27 -16.23 3.11
CA GLN A 83 -13.53 -17.48 3.23
C GLN A 83 -13.46 -18.24 1.89
N SER A 84 -13.47 -17.48 0.79
CA SER A 84 -13.48 -18.02 -0.56
C SER A 84 -12.18 -18.75 -0.90
N LEU A 85 -11.08 -18.40 -0.21
CA LEU A 85 -9.76 -18.97 -0.37
C LEU A 85 -9.33 -19.84 0.81
N LEU A 86 -10.23 -20.22 1.72
CA LEU A 86 -9.86 -20.90 2.96
C LEU A 86 -8.98 -22.14 2.73
N LYS A 87 -9.30 -22.95 1.72
CA LYS A 87 -8.52 -24.17 1.41
C LYS A 87 -7.15 -23.83 0.82
N GLU A 88 -7.12 -22.85 -0.07
CA GLU A 88 -5.94 -22.36 -0.75
C GLU A 88 -4.95 -21.76 0.25
N LEU A 89 -5.41 -20.85 1.12
CA LEU A 89 -4.58 -20.18 2.13
C LEU A 89 -4.05 -21.14 3.19
N ALA A 90 -4.88 -22.11 3.62
CA ALA A 90 -4.44 -23.17 4.53
C ALA A 90 -3.34 -24.06 3.91
N ASN A 91 -3.32 -24.19 2.58
CA ASN A 91 -2.32 -24.97 1.85
C ASN A 91 -1.10 -24.17 1.39
N LEU A 92 -0.95 -22.91 1.82
CA LEU A 92 0.18 -22.07 1.44
C LEU A 92 1.15 -21.82 2.60
N ASN A 93 2.42 -21.86 2.24
CA ASN A 93 3.51 -21.26 2.98
C ASN A 93 4.20 -20.19 2.11
N TYR A 94 5.08 -19.39 2.68
CA TYR A 94 5.71 -18.29 1.97
C TYR A 94 7.22 -18.27 2.18
N GLN A 95 7.95 -18.21 1.06
CA GLN A 95 9.36 -17.83 1.03
C GLN A 95 9.47 -16.37 0.60
N VAL A 96 10.48 -15.64 1.11
CA VAL A 96 10.72 -14.26 0.68
C VAL A 96 12.18 -14.08 0.28
N GLU A 97 12.37 -13.50 -0.90
CA GLU A 97 13.66 -13.07 -1.42
C GLU A 97 13.77 -11.55 -1.38
N VAL A 98 14.98 -11.04 -1.11
CA VAL A 98 15.24 -9.60 -1.01
C VAL A 98 16.38 -9.22 -1.94
N LYS A 99 16.15 -8.21 -2.77
CA LYS A 99 17.18 -7.56 -3.59
C LYS A 99 17.20 -6.07 -3.28
N THR A 100 18.36 -5.45 -3.35
CA THR A 100 18.46 -4.00 -3.14
C THR A 100 18.97 -3.31 -4.40
N ALA A 101 18.69 -2.01 -4.51
CA ALA A 101 19.18 -1.18 -5.60
C ALA A 101 20.72 -1.15 -5.72
N LYS A 102 21.44 -1.41 -4.61
CA LYS A 102 22.92 -1.43 -4.56
C LYS A 102 23.53 -2.82 -4.85
N GLY A 103 22.71 -3.85 -5.07
CA GLY A 103 23.13 -5.23 -5.35
C GLY A 103 22.55 -6.27 -4.38
N ASP A 104 22.83 -7.55 -4.64
CA ASP A 104 22.38 -8.66 -3.78
C ASP A 104 23.19 -8.69 -2.47
N TYR A 105 22.57 -8.27 -1.36
CA TYR A 105 23.17 -8.39 -0.04
C TYR A 105 22.85 -9.78 0.55
N GLN A 106 23.76 -10.74 0.33
CA GLN A 106 23.68 -12.08 0.93
C GLN A 106 23.65 -12.08 2.47
N ALA A 107 23.93 -10.95 3.11
CA ALA A 107 23.91 -10.80 4.56
C ALA A 107 22.49 -10.62 5.14
N ILE A 108 21.51 -10.19 4.34
CA ILE A 108 20.14 -9.96 4.83
C ILE A 108 19.51 -11.31 5.14
N LYS A 109 19.14 -11.53 6.42
CA LYS A 109 18.42 -12.74 6.82
C LYS A 109 16.94 -12.46 6.88
N VAL A 110 16.17 -13.31 6.22
CA VAL A 110 14.72 -13.27 6.15
C VAL A 110 14.14 -14.29 7.11
N LYS A 111 13.12 -13.90 7.88
CA LYS A 111 12.27 -14.81 8.66
C LYS A 111 10.81 -14.47 8.36
N VAL A 112 10.07 -15.47 7.89
CA VAL A 112 8.62 -15.37 7.72
C VAL A 112 7.95 -15.97 8.96
N ILE A 113 6.94 -15.28 9.48
CA ILE A 113 6.11 -15.70 10.62
C ILE A 113 4.68 -15.73 10.12
N LYS A 114 4.13 -16.93 9.88
CA LYS A 114 2.71 -17.12 9.58
C LYS A 114 1.93 -16.94 10.88
N VAL A 115 1.05 -15.94 10.93
CA VAL A 115 0.23 -15.61 12.11
C VAL A 115 -1.13 -16.29 11.97
N SER A 116 -1.73 -16.17 10.79
CA SER A 116 -2.94 -16.88 10.37
C SER A 116 -2.81 -17.24 8.88
N ASP A 117 -3.83 -17.90 8.33
CA ASP A 117 -3.86 -18.24 6.90
C ASP A 117 -3.92 -16.99 5.99
N ASP A 118 -4.48 -15.89 6.49
CA ASP A 118 -4.66 -14.63 5.77
C ASP A 118 -3.73 -13.50 6.23
N TYR A 119 -2.83 -13.76 7.18
CA TYR A 119 -1.92 -12.74 7.73
C TYR A 119 -0.56 -13.32 8.10
N PHE A 120 0.51 -12.67 7.65
CA PHE A 120 1.87 -13.07 7.98
C PHE A 120 2.84 -11.89 8.04
N VAL A 121 3.97 -12.11 8.69
CA VAL A 121 4.99 -11.10 8.96
C VAL A 121 6.32 -11.53 8.36
N VAL A 122 6.99 -10.60 7.70
CA VAL A 122 8.34 -10.78 7.15
C VAL A 122 9.31 -9.91 7.95
N LYS A 123 10.18 -10.56 8.71
CA LYS A 123 11.28 -9.91 9.44
C LYS A 123 12.56 -10.02 8.64
N LEU A 124 13.15 -8.88 8.31
CA LEU A 124 14.50 -8.77 7.76
C LEU A 124 15.47 -8.35 8.87
N THR A 125 16.64 -8.98 8.93
CA THR A 125 17.72 -8.58 9.84
C THR A 125 19.01 -8.40 9.07
N HIS A 126 19.93 -7.58 9.62
CA HIS A 126 21.17 -7.16 8.95
C HIS A 126 20.89 -6.38 7.66
N VAL A 127 19.83 -5.55 7.66
CA VAL A 127 19.54 -4.65 6.55
C VAL A 127 20.57 -3.52 6.55
N PRO A 128 21.33 -3.33 5.46
CA PRO A 128 22.31 -2.25 5.40
C PRO A 128 21.63 -0.88 5.50
N GLU A 129 22.28 0.09 6.13
CA GLU A 129 21.80 1.47 6.10
C GLU A 129 21.98 2.07 4.69
N GLU A 130 21.18 3.09 4.36
CA GLU A 130 21.24 3.77 3.07
C GLU A 130 20.91 2.85 1.87
N TYR A 131 20.02 1.87 2.04
CA TYR A 131 19.66 0.93 0.99
C TYR A 131 18.87 1.55 -0.16
N ILE A 132 18.37 2.79 0.01
CA ILE A 132 17.57 3.56 -0.95
C ILE A 132 16.20 2.89 -1.22
N ALA A 133 16.22 1.73 -1.87
CA ALA A 133 15.05 0.89 -2.10
C ALA A 133 15.40 -0.60 -2.12
N MET A 134 14.44 -1.41 -1.69
CA MET A 134 14.50 -2.87 -1.76
C MET A 134 13.33 -3.42 -2.56
N ARG A 135 13.59 -4.51 -3.27
CA ARG A 135 12.59 -5.38 -3.86
C ARG A 135 12.42 -6.59 -2.94
N LEU A 136 11.23 -6.76 -2.39
CA LEU A 136 10.77 -7.98 -1.74
C LEU A 136 10.06 -8.82 -2.79
N THR A 137 10.42 -10.09 -2.93
CA THR A 137 9.68 -11.06 -3.77
C THR A 137 9.14 -12.14 -2.86
N ILE A 138 7.82 -12.18 -2.69
CA ILE A 138 7.13 -13.21 -1.92
C ILE A 138 6.78 -14.33 -2.88
N ILE A 139 7.24 -15.53 -2.57
CA ILE A 139 7.06 -16.75 -3.35
C ILE A 139 6.14 -17.66 -2.54
N PRO A 140 4.85 -17.77 -2.93
CA PRO A 140 3.93 -18.68 -2.26
C PRO A 140 4.21 -20.12 -2.67
N GLU A 141 4.33 -21.01 -1.70
CA GLU A 141 4.65 -22.42 -1.90
C GLU A 141 3.50 -23.30 -1.43
N LYS A 142 3.09 -24.25 -2.28
CA LYS A 142 2.08 -25.24 -1.91
C LYS A 142 2.66 -26.21 -0.89
N ILE A 143 1.92 -26.44 0.20
CA ILE A 143 2.27 -27.42 1.24
C ILE A 143 1.98 -28.83 0.73
N ASP A 144 0.75 -29.08 0.28
CA ASP A 144 0.34 -30.31 -0.40
C ASP A 144 0.08 -30.03 -1.90
N PRO A 145 0.87 -30.61 -2.82
CA PRO A 145 0.69 -30.41 -4.25
C PRO A 145 -0.61 -31.03 -4.81
N LYS A 146 -1.33 -31.85 -4.03
CA LYS A 146 -2.59 -32.49 -4.44
C LYS A 146 -3.81 -31.60 -4.26
N VAL A 147 -3.70 -30.50 -3.52
CA VAL A 147 -4.80 -29.55 -3.37
C VAL A 147 -4.99 -28.84 -4.71
N ASP A 148 -6.17 -29.01 -5.27
CA ASP A 148 -6.58 -28.34 -6.49
C ASP A 148 -6.78 -26.84 -6.21
N MET A 149 -5.88 -26.02 -6.73
CA MET A 149 -5.89 -24.57 -6.57
C MET A 149 -5.11 -23.91 -7.71
N GLN A 150 -5.48 -22.67 -8.02
CA GLN A 150 -4.73 -21.83 -8.95
C GLN A 150 -3.25 -21.76 -8.52
N GLU A 151 -2.35 -21.88 -9.50
CA GLU A 151 -0.92 -21.71 -9.24
C GLU A 151 -0.64 -20.26 -8.81
N PRO A 152 -0.09 -20.05 -7.59
CA PRO A 152 0.23 -18.73 -7.13
C PRO A 152 1.40 -18.15 -7.93
N GLN A 153 1.37 -16.85 -8.18
CA GLN A 153 2.48 -16.13 -8.82
C GLN A 153 3.36 -15.46 -7.76
N ASP A 154 4.61 -15.19 -8.13
CA ASP A 154 5.52 -14.39 -7.32
C ASP A 154 4.97 -12.96 -7.17
N LEU A 155 4.99 -12.45 -5.94
CA LEU A 155 4.44 -11.15 -5.59
C LEU A 155 5.58 -10.18 -5.31
N ILE A 156 5.62 -9.07 -6.02
CA ILE A 156 6.75 -8.14 -5.99
C ILE A 156 6.34 -6.85 -5.29
N TYR A 157 7.09 -6.50 -4.24
CA TYR A 157 6.92 -5.25 -3.52
C TYR A 157 8.20 -4.44 -3.60
N TYR A 158 8.07 -3.13 -3.76
CA TYR A 158 9.18 -2.20 -3.67
C TYR A 158 9.02 -1.36 -2.43
N VAL A 159 10.06 -1.26 -1.61
CA VAL A 159 10.06 -0.50 -0.35
C VAL A 159 11.21 0.49 -0.37
N HIS A 160 10.88 1.76 -0.22
CA HIS A 160 11.86 2.85 -0.13
C HIS A 160 12.20 3.15 1.33
N GLU A 161 13.47 3.45 1.60
CA GLU A 161 13.97 3.72 2.95
C GLU A 161 13.31 4.95 3.60
N ASP A 162 13.12 6.02 2.83
CA ASP A 162 12.50 7.27 3.31
C ASP A 162 11.01 7.12 3.66
N LYS A 163 10.38 6.02 3.22
CA LYS A 163 8.97 5.69 3.49
C LYS A 163 8.76 4.80 4.70
N VAL A 164 9.82 4.20 5.26
CA VAL A 164 9.72 3.40 6.49
C VAL A 164 9.95 4.31 7.70
N LYS A 165 8.87 4.89 8.21
CA LYS A 165 8.92 5.89 9.31
C LYS A 165 8.54 5.31 10.67
N ASP A 166 7.67 4.31 10.66
CA ASP A 166 7.17 3.70 11.87
C ASP A 166 8.22 2.80 12.52
N ARG A 167 8.14 2.67 13.84
CA ARG A 167 9.02 1.82 14.63
C ARG A 167 8.23 0.65 15.18
N VAL A 168 8.88 -0.51 15.24
CA VAL A 168 8.32 -1.70 15.90
C VAL A 168 7.99 -1.34 17.35
N LYS A 169 6.72 -1.49 17.73
CA LYS A 169 6.22 -1.17 19.08
C LYS A 169 6.28 -2.39 19.98
N ASP A 170 5.83 -3.51 19.44
CA ASP A 170 5.79 -4.81 20.08
C ASP A 170 5.83 -5.91 19.00
N GLU A 171 5.84 -7.17 19.42
CA GLU A 171 5.85 -8.33 18.52
C GLU A 171 4.57 -9.17 18.65
N ASP A 172 3.49 -8.59 19.18
CA ASP A 172 2.19 -9.26 19.30
C ASP A 172 1.43 -9.19 17.96
N TYR A 173 1.93 -9.96 17.00
CA TYR A 173 1.41 -9.95 15.63
C TYR A 173 -0.01 -10.51 15.53
N GLU A 174 -0.44 -11.35 16.47
CA GLU A 174 -1.83 -11.80 16.56
C GLU A 174 -2.73 -10.59 16.84
N GLN A 175 -2.37 -9.77 17.83
CA GLN A 175 -3.08 -8.53 18.13
C GLN A 175 -3.01 -7.52 16.98
N HIS A 176 -1.89 -7.45 16.25
CA HIS A 176 -1.77 -6.61 15.05
C HIS A 176 -2.76 -7.03 13.95
N ALA A 177 -2.87 -8.33 13.67
CA ALA A 177 -3.82 -8.87 12.69
C ALA A 177 -5.27 -8.55 13.06
N ILE A 178 -5.63 -8.69 14.34
CA ILE A 178 -6.95 -8.33 14.87
C ILE A 178 -7.20 -6.83 14.69
N ASN A 179 -6.23 -5.99 15.09
CA ASN A 179 -6.34 -4.55 14.99
C ASN A 179 -6.50 -4.09 13.54
N TYR A 180 -5.83 -4.75 12.60
CA TYR A 180 -5.99 -4.50 11.17
C TYR A 180 -7.43 -4.75 10.71
N LYS A 181 -8.00 -5.93 11.02
CA LYS A 181 -9.40 -6.27 10.68
C LYS A 181 -10.40 -5.31 11.33
N VAL A 182 -10.24 -5.03 12.63
CA VAL A 182 -11.08 -4.07 13.36
C VAL A 182 -11.02 -2.67 12.74
N LYS A 183 -9.84 -2.24 12.28
CA LYS A 183 -9.68 -0.95 11.59
C LYS A 183 -10.43 -0.94 10.24
N GLY A 184 -10.44 -2.06 9.51
CA GLY A 184 -11.26 -2.25 8.31
C GLY A 184 -12.75 -2.06 8.62
N TYR A 185 -13.27 -2.82 9.59
CA TYR A 185 -14.68 -2.72 10.01
C TYR A 185 -15.09 -1.34 10.47
N LYS A 186 -14.23 -0.63 11.21
CA LYS A 186 -14.50 0.75 11.62
C LYS A 186 -14.60 1.72 10.44
N LYS A 187 -13.81 1.52 9.38
CA LYS A 187 -13.92 2.33 8.16
C LYS A 187 -15.24 2.06 7.44
N GLU A 188 -15.66 0.81 7.33
CA GLU A 188 -16.95 0.44 6.74
C GLU A 188 -18.13 1.00 7.54
N GLN A 189 -18.08 0.90 8.88
CA GLN A 189 -19.08 1.54 9.75
C GLN A 189 -19.14 3.05 9.53
N GLN A 190 -18.00 3.72 9.35
CA GLN A 190 -17.97 5.16 9.05
C GLN A 190 -18.57 5.49 7.69
N ALA A 191 -18.34 4.65 6.67
CA ALA A 191 -18.95 4.81 5.35
C ALA A 191 -20.48 4.63 5.42
N ALA A 192 -20.96 3.60 6.11
CA ALA A 192 -22.38 3.36 6.34
C ALA A 192 -23.06 4.54 7.09
N LYS A 193 -22.40 5.09 8.12
CA LYS A 193 -22.89 6.28 8.84
C LYS A 193 -23.05 7.49 7.93
N LYS A 194 -22.09 7.74 7.02
CA LYS A 194 -22.21 8.82 6.03
C LYS A 194 -23.38 8.63 5.08
N GLN A 195 -23.68 7.38 4.70
CA GLN A 195 -24.86 7.07 3.87
C GLN A 195 -26.15 7.36 4.65
N ILE A 196 -26.23 6.96 5.92
CA ILE A 196 -27.37 7.29 6.81
C ILE A 196 -27.57 8.81 6.90
N GLU A 197 -26.51 9.58 7.12
CA GLU A 197 -26.57 11.05 7.15
C GLU A 197 -27.11 11.64 5.84
N SER A 198 -26.70 11.09 4.69
CA SER A 198 -27.19 11.50 3.38
C SER A 198 -28.67 11.19 3.19
N PHE A 199 -29.12 9.99 3.55
CA PHE A 199 -30.53 9.61 3.45
C PHE A 199 -31.41 10.42 4.39
N GLN A 200 -30.94 10.72 5.60
CA GLN A 200 -31.66 11.58 6.54
C GLN A 200 -31.84 12.99 5.95
N ALA A 201 -30.81 13.56 5.33
CA ALA A 201 -30.92 14.86 4.66
C ALA A 201 -31.94 14.84 3.50
N THR A 202 -32.01 13.73 2.74
CA THR A 202 -33.04 13.55 1.70
C THR A 202 -34.45 13.47 2.30
N ILE A 203 -34.63 12.75 3.41
CA ILE A 203 -35.91 12.67 4.11
C ILE A 203 -36.33 14.06 4.59
N ASP A 204 -35.45 14.79 5.28
CA ASP A 204 -35.76 16.11 5.83
C ASP A 204 -36.18 17.10 4.74
N LEU A 205 -35.45 17.10 3.61
CA LEU A 205 -35.78 17.93 2.45
C LEU A 205 -37.14 17.57 1.86
N ASN A 206 -37.39 16.28 1.64
CA ASN A 206 -38.64 15.82 1.04
C ASN A 206 -39.84 16.04 1.97
N GLU A 207 -39.67 15.91 3.29
CA GLU A 207 -40.70 16.25 4.28
C GLU A 207 -41.04 17.74 4.24
N GLU A 208 -40.02 18.62 4.12
CA GLU A 208 -40.23 20.06 3.96
C GLU A 208 -40.98 20.38 2.65
N LEU A 209 -40.60 19.74 1.54
CA LEU A 209 -41.25 19.92 0.25
C LEU A 209 -42.71 19.42 0.26
N VAL A 210 -42.98 18.25 0.85
CA VAL A 210 -44.33 17.74 1.04
C VAL A 210 -45.17 18.72 1.85
N LYS A 211 -44.62 19.29 2.93
CA LYS A 211 -45.32 20.29 3.73
C LYS A 211 -45.66 21.54 2.89
N LYS A 212 -44.69 22.09 2.16
CA LYS A 212 -44.91 23.25 1.28
C LYS A 212 -45.96 22.99 0.20
N LEU A 213 -45.94 21.82 -0.43
CA LEU A 213 -46.91 21.45 -1.46
C LEU A 213 -48.31 21.25 -0.86
N LYS A 214 -48.43 20.68 0.34
CA LYS A 214 -49.70 20.58 1.07
C LYS A 214 -50.28 21.94 1.43
N ASP A 215 -49.43 22.89 1.84
CA ASP A 215 -49.85 24.27 2.10
C ASP A 215 -50.27 24.99 0.80
N GLN A 216 -49.73 24.61 -0.36
CA GLN A 216 -50.14 25.17 -1.66
C GLN A 216 -51.47 24.62 -2.17
N LEU A 217 -51.79 23.34 -1.89
CA LEU A 217 -53.04 22.70 -2.31
C LEU A 217 -54.29 23.49 -1.89
N THR A 218 -54.25 24.14 -0.73
CA THR A 218 -55.39 24.92 -0.21
C THR A 218 -55.74 26.15 -1.03
N TYR A 219 -54.85 26.58 -1.93
CA TYR A 219 -55.03 27.79 -2.76
C TYR A 219 -55.15 27.47 -4.26
N GLN A 220 -55.04 26.20 -4.66
CA GLN A 220 -55.05 25.77 -6.06
C GLN A 220 -56.45 25.38 -6.55
N ILE A 221 -56.67 25.55 -7.86
CA ILE A 221 -57.84 25.02 -8.55
C ILE A 221 -57.67 23.51 -8.83
N ALA A 222 -58.78 22.80 -9.08
CA ALA A 222 -58.78 21.33 -9.19
C ALA A 222 -57.78 20.76 -10.22
N GLU A 223 -57.59 21.43 -11.36
CA GLU A 223 -56.63 21.00 -12.39
C GLU A 223 -55.17 21.04 -11.91
N ASP A 224 -54.80 22.03 -11.10
CA ASP A 224 -53.45 22.15 -10.54
C ASP A 224 -53.22 21.24 -9.33
N GLN A 225 -54.30 20.86 -8.63
CA GLN A 225 -54.24 20.00 -7.45
C GLN A 225 -53.73 18.60 -7.79
N GLU A 226 -54.19 18.01 -8.90
CA GLU A 226 -53.75 16.67 -9.34
C GLU A 226 -52.22 16.61 -9.54
N ASN A 227 -51.66 17.62 -10.20
CA ASN A 227 -50.21 17.71 -10.42
C ASN A 227 -49.44 17.85 -9.11
N THR A 228 -49.96 18.62 -8.16
CA THR A 228 -49.36 18.83 -6.84
C THR A 228 -49.43 17.55 -5.99
N GLU A 229 -50.55 16.84 -6.01
CA GLU A 229 -50.73 15.54 -5.34
C GLU A 229 -49.76 14.49 -5.88
N ASN A 230 -49.57 14.43 -7.19
CA ASN A 230 -48.61 13.52 -7.81
C ASN A 230 -47.17 13.79 -7.33
N LYS A 231 -46.78 15.06 -7.16
CA LYS A 231 -45.46 15.42 -6.60
C LYS A 231 -45.34 15.03 -5.12
N ILE A 232 -46.39 15.26 -4.33
CA ILE A 232 -46.43 14.84 -2.92
C ILE A 232 -46.22 13.33 -2.82
N ASN A 233 -46.95 12.55 -3.62
CA ASN A 233 -46.84 11.10 -3.65
C ASN A 233 -45.42 10.66 -4.04
N GLY A 234 -44.81 11.31 -5.02
CA GLY A 234 -43.41 11.08 -5.41
C GLY A 234 -42.43 11.28 -4.25
N TYR A 235 -42.50 12.44 -3.58
CA TYR A 235 -41.63 12.71 -2.43
C TYR A 235 -41.89 11.77 -1.24
N GLN A 236 -43.14 11.38 -0.99
CA GLN A 236 -43.47 10.38 0.03
C GLN A 236 -42.87 9.02 -0.29
N GLN A 237 -42.90 8.58 -1.55
CA GLN A 237 -42.26 7.34 -1.97
C GLN A 237 -40.74 7.39 -1.82
N GLU A 238 -40.10 8.52 -2.13
CA GLU A 238 -38.67 8.72 -1.93
C GLU A 238 -38.28 8.71 -0.44
N ILE A 239 -39.12 9.28 0.44
CA ILE A 239 -38.94 9.21 1.90
C ILE A 239 -38.95 7.75 2.37
N GLU A 240 -39.95 6.96 1.97
CA GLU A 240 -40.04 5.55 2.40
C GLU A 240 -38.90 4.69 1.84
N THR A 241 -38.45 4.98 0.61
CA THR A 241 -37.26 4.35 0.02
C THR A 241 -36.01 4.68 0.84
N SER A 242 -35.82 5.96 1.18
CA SER A 242 -34.67 6.43 1.97
C SER A 242 -34.66 5.82 3.37
N LYS A 243 -35.82 5.73 4.04
CA LYS A 243 -35.96 5.07 5.35
C LYS A 243 -35.58 3.59 5.30
N THR A 244 -35.99 2.89 4.24
CA THR A 244 -35.64 1.48 4.05
C THR A 244 -34.12 1.33 3.88
N GLN A 245 -33.51 2.14 3.03
CA GLN A 245 -32.06 2.12 2.80
C GLN A 245 -31.27 2.50 4.06
N MET A 246 -31.74 3.44 4.87
CA MET A 246 -31.14 3.75 6.17
C MET A 246 -31.13 2.54 7.10
N LYS A 247 -32.25 1.83 7.20
CA LYS A 247 -32.35 0.64 8.03
C LYS A 247 -31.36 -0.45 7.59
N ASP A 248 -31.20 -0.64 6.28
CA ASP A 248 -30.21 -1.58 5.74
C ASP A 248 -28.77 -1.21 6.16
N GLN A 249 -28.44 0.09 6.17
CA GLN A 249 -27.13 0.58 6.63
C GLN A 249 -26.96 0.41 8.15
N GLU A 250 -28.01 0.62 8.95
CA GLU A 250 -28.00 0.37 10.39
C GLU A 250 -27.74 -1.12 10.71
N GLU A 251 -28.37 -2.02 9.97
CA GLU A 251 -28.13 -3.47 10.09
C GLU A 251 -26.68 -3.85 9.72
N ILE A 252 -26.09 -3.20 8.71
CA ILE A 252 -24.67 -3.38 8.38
C ILE A 252 -23.79 -2.94 9.56
N ILE A 253 -24.04 -1.76 10.13
CA ILE A 253 -23.26 -1.26 11.28
C ILE A 253 -23.35 -2.23 12.46
N GLN A 254 -24.54 -2.77 12.74
CA GLN A 254 -24.73 -3.73 13.82
C GLN A 254 -23.94 -5.02 13.57
N LYS A 255 -24.02 -5.60 12.37
CA LYS A 255 -23.26 -6.81 12.01
C LYS A 255 -21.75 -6.60 12.13
N LEU A 256 -21.25 -5.44 11.68
CA LEU A 256 -19.84 -5.07 11.82
C LEU A 256 -19.43 -4.92 13.29
N GLN A 257 -20.31 -4.36 14.13
CA GLN A 257 -20.04 -4.25 15.56
C GLN A 257 -19.96 -5.62 16.23
N GLU A 258 -20.88 -6.53 15.90
CA GLU A 258 -20.86 -7.90 16.41
C GLU A 258 -19.58 -8.65 16.00
N LYS A 259 -19.08 -8.45 14.77
CA LYS A 259 -17.79 -8.99 14.32
C LYS A 259 -16.63 -8.44 15.17
N ILE A 260 -16.58 -7.13 15.40
CA ILE A 260 -15.55 -6.48 16.24
C ILE A 260 -15.57 -7.06 17.67
N ASP A 261 -16.75 -7.15 18.28
CA ASP A 261 -16.89 -7.58 19.67
C ASP A 261 -16.46 -9.04 19.84
N ARG A 262 -16.77 -9.92 18.88
CA ARG A 262 -16.32 -11.32 18.87
C ARG A 262 -14.80 -11.44 18.79
N MET A 263 -14.17 -10.73 17.86
CA MET A 263 -12.71 -10.77 17.70
C MET A 263 -11.97 -10.22 18.92
N ILE A 264 -12.51 -9.21 19.60
CA ILE A 264 -11.89 -8.69 20.83
C ILE A 264 -12.09 -9.67 21.98
N LYS A 265 -13.27 -10.29 22.12
CA LYS A 265 -13.60 -11.20 23.22
C LYS A 265 -12.85 -12.54 23.14
N GLU A 266 -12.61 -13.06 21.95
CA GLU A 266 -11.89 -14.33 21.76
C GLU A 266 -10.38 -14.22 22.06
N ASN A 267 -9.85 -13.00 22.22
CA ASN A 267 -8.43 -12.71 22.44
C ASN A 267 -8.13 -12.05 23.81
N ILE A 268 -9.09 -12.05 24.74
CA ILE A 268 -8.92 -11.69 26.17
C ILE A 268 -9.00 -12.96 27.01
#